data_AF-A0A3D4IS57-F1
#
_entry.id   AF-A0A3D4IS57-F1
#
_cell.length_a   1.000
_cell.length_b   1.000
_cell.length_c   1.000
_cell.angle_alpha   90.00
_cell.angle_beta   90.00
_cell.angle_gamma   90.00
#
_symmetry.space_group_name_H-M   'P 1'
#
loop_
_entity.id
_entity.type
_entity.pdbx_description
1 polymer ?
#
loop_
_entity_poly.entity_id
_entity_poly.type
_entity_poly.pdbx_seq_one_letter_code
_entity_poly.pdbx_strand_id
1 'polypeptide(L)'
;FIELYNRTPYPVDLQGWEIGTSTTKKLIDYGILQPDSFILLTKPEGINLFQDISLAPVTSFPGITNTGTTLTLKDRNKNLIHSITYTDAWYGESGKKNGGWTIEMIDPNNPCGGKENWAASTNSKGGTPGFKNSNFRQNANTTPPQPIFAGVLAADTLLVYFNKKVNKNTISVSRFNIDNQIGTPLYATIVEPDWDKVILK
;
A
#
# COMPACT_ATOMS: atom_id res chain seq x y z
N PHE A 1 -0.96 5.19 14.32
CA PHE A 1 -0.62 6.26 13.36
C PHE A 1 -0.39 5.63 11.99
N ILE A 2 -0.30 6.44 10.95
CA ILE A 2 0.19 6.08 9.61
C ILE A 2 1.34 7.03 9.33
N GLU A 3 2.38 6.57 8.66
CA GLU A 3 3.49 7.42 8.23
C GLU A 3 3.56 7.44 6.71
N LEU A 4 3.77 8.62 6.15
CA LEU A 4 4.07 8.77 4.72
C LEU A 4 5.52 9.20 4.55
N TYR A 5 6.19 8.62 3.56
CA TYR A 5 7.56 8.95 3.17
C TYR A 5 7.57 9.47 1.74
N ASN A 6 8.15 10.65 1.54
CA ASN A 6 8.39 11.17 0.20
C ASN A 6 9.71 10.63 -0.36
N ARG A 7 9.62 9.55 -1.13
CA ARG A 7 10.77 8.93 -1.83
C ARG A 7 11.26 9.71 -3.06
N THR A 8 10.60 10.81 -3.42
CA THR A 8 10.91 11.54 -4.65
C THR A 8 11.95 12.61 -4.39
N PRO A 9 12.77 12.98 -5.39
CA PRO A 9 13.75 14.06 -5.24
C PRO A 9 13.11 15.46 -5.28
N TYR A 10 11.77 15.56 -5.23
CA TYR A 10 11.04 16.82 -5.31
C TYR A 10 9.99 16.94 -4.20
N PRO A 11 9.64 18.17 -3.78
CA PRO A 11 8.57 18.39 -2.82
C PRO A 11 7.23 17.88 -3.36
N VAL A 12 6.42 17.29 -2.48
CA VAL A 12 5.06 16.83 -2.77
C VAL A 12 4.07 17.61 -1.93
N ASP A 13 3.16 18.33 -2.58
CA ASP A 13 2.04 18.99 -1.92
C ASP A 13 0.95 17.97 -1.59
N LEU A 14 0.73 17.72 -0.29
CA LEU A 14 -0.26 16.78 0.22
C LEU A 14 -1.63 17.43 0.42
N GLN A 15 -1.80 18.72 0.11
CA GLN A 15 -3.07 19.40 0.32
C GLN A 15 -4.19 18.72 -0.48
N GLY A 16 -5.22 18.29 0.23
CA GLY A 16 -6.39 17.64 -0.38
C GLY A 16 -6.15 16.20 -0.83
N TRP A 17 -4.99 15.61 -0.53
CA TRP A 17 -4.79 14.15 -0.65
C TRP A 17 -5.71 13.42 0.33
N GLU A 18 -6.01 12.16 0.01
CA GLU A 18 -6.91 11.32 0.79
C GLU A 18 -6.18 10.07 1.28
N ILE A 19 -6.24 9.82 2.59
CA ILE A 19 -5.87 8.54 3.20
C ILE A 19 -7.15 7.84 3.66
N GLY A 20 -7.28 6.55 3.40
CA GLY A 20 -8.51 5.86 3.76
C GLY A 20 -8.47 4.35 3.69
N THR A 21 -9.49 3.75 4.27
CA THR A 21 -9.89 2.35 4.11
C THR A 21 -11.02 2.22 3.08
N SER A 22 -11.52 1.00 2.87
CA SER A 22 -12.73 0.77 2.07
C SER A 22 -13.98 1.49 2.61
N THR A 23 -14.03 1.77 3.92
CA THR A 23 -15.19 2.36 4.60
C THR A 23 -14.99 3.82 5.01
N THR A 24 -13.74 4.26 5.21
CA THR A 24 -13.44 5.60 5.72
C THR A 24 -12.40 6.30 4.86
N LYS A 25 -12.66 7.55 4.49
CA LYS A 25 -11.79 8.37 3.66
C LYS A 25 -11.56 9.71 4.33
N LYS A 26 -10.32 10.13 4.44
CA LYS A 26 -9.90 11.27 5.26
C LYS A 26 -8.95 12.15 4.47
N LEU A 27 -9.25 13.45 4.43
CA LEU A 27 -8.37 14.42 3.80
C LEU A 27 -7.14 14.64 4.69
N ILE A 28 -5.99 14.73 4.04
CA ILE A 28 -4.75 15.17 4.65
C ILE A 28 -4.73 16.69 4.55
N ASP A 29 -4.70 17.35 5.70
CA ASP A 29 -4.56 18.80 5.81
C ASP A 29 -3.10 19.13 6.14
N TYR A 30 -2.27 19.02 5.10
CA TYR A 30 -0.84 19.29 5.17
C TYR A 30 -0.38 19.88 3.85
N GLY A 31 0.57 20.80 3.91
CA GLY A 31 1.16 21.39 2.72
C GLY A 31 2.25 20.50 2.13
N ILE A 32 3.45 21.07 2.03
CA ILE A 32 4.56 20.46 1.31
C ILE A 32 5.32 19.46 2.18
N LEU A 33 5.32 18.20 1.76
CA LEU A 33 6.26 17.19 2.24
C LEU A 33 7.55 17.25 1.40
N GLN A 34 8.65 17.62 2.06
CA GLN A 34 9.97 17.75 1.42
C GLN A 34 10.50 16.41 0.89
N PRO A 35 11.44 16.42 -0.07
CA PRO A 35 12.18 15.23 -0.48
C PRO A 35 12.77 14.49 0.72
N ASP A 36 12.82 13.16 0.64
CA ASP A 36 13.44 12.27 1.63
C ASP A 36 12.97 12.50 3.08
N SER A 37 11.74 13.00 3.24
CA SER A 37 11.16 13.36 4.53
C SER A 37 9.93 12.52 4.87
N PHE A 38 9.66 12.40 6.17
CA PHE A 38 8.53 11.68 6.72
C PHE A 38 7.48 12.65 7.26
N ILE A 39 6.22 12.25 7.20
CA ILE A 39 5.13 12.92 7.88
C ILE A 39 4.26 11.89 8.60
N LEU A 40 4.01 12.15 9.87
CA LEU A 40 3.17 11.29 10.69
C LEU A 40 1.72 11.76 10.65
N LEU A 41 0.83 10.84 10.30
CA LEU A 41 -0.61 10.98 10.39
C LEU A 41 -1.07 10.30 11.69
N THR A 42 -1.68 11.06 12.60
CA THR A 42 -2.19 10.52 13.86
C THR A 42 -3.54 11.12 14.23
N LYS A 43 -4.27 10.42 15.09
CA LYS A 43 -5.42 11.01 15.79
C LYS A 43 -4.94 12.11 16.75
N PRO A 44 -5.78 13.11 17.08
CA PRO A 44 -5.44 14.15 18.05
C PRO A 44 -4.88 13.62 19.37
N GLU A 45 -5.39 12.49 19.88
CA GLU A 45 -4.94 11.92 21.16
C GLU A 45 -3.50 11.39 21.10
N GLY A 46 -2.99 11.07 19.90
CA GLY A 46 -1.62 10.60 19.69
C GLY A 46 -0.58 11.70 19.53
N ILE A 47 -0.98 12.97 19.38
CA ILE A 47 -0.05 14.09 19.12
C ILE A 47 1.04 14.20 20.19
N ASN A 48 0.67 14.03 21.46
CA ASN A 48 1.61 14.13 22.58
C ASN A 48 2.65 13.00 22.63
N LEU A 49 2.45 11.90 21.89
CA LEU A 49 3.41 10.80 21.81
C LEU A 49 4.52 11.06 20.79
N PHE A 50 4.38 12.09 19.95
CA PHE A 50 5.23 12.31 18.78
C PHE A 50 5.68 13.78 18.65
N GLN A 51 5.89 14.47 19.78
CA GLN A 51 6.18 15.90 19.81
C GLN A 51 7.48 16.29 19.06
N ASP A 52 8.44 15.37 18.95
CA ASP A 52 9.72 15.59 18.26
C ASP A 52 9.70 15.25 16.76
N ILE A 53 8.53 14.89 16.20
CA ILE A 53 8.38 14.40 14.83
C ILE A 53 7.53 15.39 14.03
N SER A 54 7.81 15.56 12.74
CA SER A 54 6.90 16.32 11.85
C SER A 54 5.52 15.65 11.83
N LEU A 55 4.49 16.38 12.28
CA LEU A 55 3.10 15.90 12.33
C LEU A 55 2.24 16.64 11.30
N ALA A 56 1.43 15.87 10.57
CA ALA A 56 0.28 16.41 9.87
C ALA A 56 -0.96 16.06 10.68
N PRO A 57 -1.67 17.06 11.24
CA PRO A 57 -2.95 16.79 11.88
C PRO A 57 -3.93 16.28 10.82
N VAL A 58 -4.45 15.07 11.01
CA VAL A 58 -5.58 14.59 10.21
C VAL A 58 -6.83 14.87 11.02
N THR A 59 -7.67 15.79 10.54
CA THR A 59 -8.91 16.23 11.22
C THR A 59 -9.82 15.06 11.61
N SER A 60 -9.70 13.94 10.91
CA SER A 60 -10.11 12.65 11.44
C SER A 60 -9.24 11.53 10.86
N PHE A 61 -8.67 10.70 11.73
CA PHE A 61 -7.82 9.58 11.30
C PHE A 61 -8.69 8.41 10.79
N PRO A 62 -8.30 7.68 9.73
CA PRO A 62 -9.06 6.52 9.28
C PRO A 62 -9.10 5.45 10.37
N GLY A 63 -10.21 4.72 10.44
CA GLY A 63 -10.37 3.62 11.40
C GLY A 63 -9.51 2.43 10.99
N ILE A 64 -8.26 2.40 11.45
CA ILE A 64 -7.34 1.28 11.23
C ILE A 64 -7.39 0.32 12.42
N THR A 65 -7.37 -0.97 12.14
CA THR A 65 -7.35 -2.04 13.17
C THR A 65 -6.06 -2.82 13.08
N ASN A 66 -5.62 -3.44 14.17
CA ASN A 66 -4.44 -4.31 14.14
C ASN A 66 -4.69 -5.60 13.36
N THR A 67 -5.96 -6.02 13.24
CA THR A 67 -6.36 -7.26 12.54
C THR A 67 -6.13 -7.22 11.04
N GLY A 68 -6.13 -6.03 10.45
CA GLY A 68 -5.90 -5.84 9.02
C GLY A 68 -6.95 -4.97 8.36
N THR A 69 -6.52 -4.21 7.36
CA THR A 69 -7.41 -3.48 6.45
C THR A 69 -6.66 -3.15 5.16
N THR A 70 -7.40 -2.75 4.14
CA THR A 70 -6.83 -2.14 2.94
C THR A 70 -6.71 -0.64 3.18
N LEU A 71 -5.49 -0.12 3.11
CA LEU A 71 -5.21 1.31 3.11
C LEU A 71 -4.97 1.80 1.69
N THR A 72 -5.49 2.98 1.38
CA THR A 72 -5.32 3.67 0.10
C THR A 72 -4.90 5.10 0.34
N LEU A 73 -3.94 5.56 -0.47
CA LEU A 73 -3.49 6.93 -0.56
C LEU A 73 -3.82 7.44 -1.96
N LYS A 74 -4.61 8.51 -2.03
CA LYS A 74 -5.00 9.15 -3.29
C LYS A 74 -4.58 10.61 -3.32
N ASP A 75 -4.23 11.11 -4.50
CA ASP A 75 -3.97 12.53 -4.68
C ASP A 75 -5.27 13.36 -4.66
N ARG A 76 -5.13 14.68 -4.76
CA ARG A 76 -6.28 15.62 -4.83
C ARG A 76 -7.24 15.36 -6.00
N ASN A 77 -6.76 14.72 -7.07
CA ASN A 77 -7.55 14.34 -8.25
C ASN A 77 -8.15 12.93 -8.14
N LYS A 78 -8.03 12.28 -6.97
CA LYS A 78 -8.50 10.92 -6.68
C LYS A 78 -7.76 9.81 -7.42
N ASN A 79 -6.59 10.10 -8.00
CA ASN A 79 -5.72 9.06 -8.53
C ASN A 79 -5.15 8.23 -7.40
N LEU A 80 -5.17 6.91 -7.53
CA LEU A 80 -4.52 6.02 -6.56
C LEU A 80 -3.00 6.13 -6.67
N ILE A 81 -2.37 6.63 -5.60
CA ILE A 81 -0.92 6.79 -5.49
C ILE A 81 -0.29 5.54 -4.88
N HIS A 82 -0.89 5.02 -3.80
CA HIS A 82 -0.44 3.81 -3.14
C HIS A 82 -1.59 3.07 -2.48
N SER A 83 -1.48 1.73 -2.41
CA SER A 83 -2.38 0.88 -1.65
C SER A 83 -1.61 -0.22 -0.91
N ILE A 84 -2.11 -0.65 0.23
CA ILE A 84 -1.59 -1.83 0.92
C ILE A 84 -2.70 -2.52 1.68
N THR A 85 -2.80 -3.84 1.55
CA THR A 85 -3.71 -4.67 2.33
C THR A 85 -2.88 -5.47 3.32
N TYR A 86 -2.90 -5.07 4.59
CA TYR A 86 -2.14 -5.73 5.66
C TYR A 86 -3.06 -6.58 6.52
N THR A 87 -2.49 -7.56 7.21
CA THR A 87 -3.17 -8.40 8.20
C THR A 87 -2.31 -8.54 9.45
N ASP A 88 -2.89 -9.00 10.56
CA ASP A 88 -2.14 -9.25 11.79
C ASP A 88 -1.01 -10.29 11.62
N ALA A 89 -1.10 -11.15 10.61
CA ALA A 89 -0.04 -12.09 10.23
C ALA A 89 1.27 -11.39 9.79
N TRP A 90 1.22 -10.12 9.39
CA TRP A 90 2.41 -9.37 8.99
C TRP A 90 3.30 -9.01 10.18
N TYR A 91 2.77 -9.11 11.41
CA TYR A 91 3.57 -8.94 12.61
C TYR A 91 4.55 -10.10 12.85
N GLY A 92 4.30 -11.27 12.24
CA GLY A 92 5.13 -12.48 12.36
C GLY A 92 5.05 -13.18 13.71
N GLU A 93 5.07 -12.42 14.81
CA GLU A 93 5.09 -12.91 16.18
C GLU A 93 3.80 -12.54 16.93
N SER A 94 3.28 -13.48 17.74
CA SER A 94 2.04 -13.28 18.49
C SER A 94 2.11 -12.14 19.51
N GLY A 95 3.30 -11.82 20.02
CA GLY A 95 3.49 -10.73 20.99
C GLY A 95 3.36 -9.33 20.41
N LYS A 96 3.59 -9.14 19.10
CA LYS A 96 3.63 -7.80 18.48
C LYS A 96 2.28 -7.33 17.92
N LYS A 97 1.38 -8.26 17.62
CA LYS A 97 0.08 -7.95 16.99
C LYS A 97 -0.94 -7.29 17.93
N ASN A 98 -0.73 -7.35 19.24
CA ASN A 98 -1.66 -6.80 20.24
C ASN A 98 -1.45 -5.29 20.51
N GLY A 99 -0.64 -4.61 19.70
CA GLY A 99 -0.35 -3.19 19.82
C GLY A 99 1.06 -2.90 20.33
N GLY A 100 1.45 -1.63 20.29
CA GLY A 100 2.80 -1.18 20.66
C GLY A 100 3.87 -1.38 19.58
N TRP A 101 3.56 -2.10 18.49
CA TRP A 101 4.49 -2.33 17.37
C TRP A 101 3.94 -1.82 16.04
N THR A 102 4.81 -1.25 15.22
CA THR A 102 4.51 -0.88 13.82
C THR A 102 4.80 -2.02 12.87
N ILE A 103 4.14 -2.00 11.72
CA ILE A 103 4.57 -2.73 10.53
C ILE A 103 5.25 -1.72 9.60
N GLU A 104 6.49 -2.02 9.22
CA GLU A 104 7.39 -1.12 8.52
C GLU A 104 7.72 -1.68 7.12
N MET A 105 7.74 -0.80 6.12
CA MET A 105 8.19 -1.16 4.77
C MET A 105 9.71 -1.39 4.79
N ILE A 106 10.14 -2.51 4.24
CA ILE A 106 11.54 -2.94 4.24
C ILE A 106 12.37 -2.11 3.26
N ASP A 107 11.92 -2.01 2.01
CA ASP A 107 12.59 -1.25 0.95
C ASP A 107 11.62 -0.22 0.33
N PRO A 108 11.76 1.08 0.64
CA PRO A 108 10.97 2.15 0.03
C PRO A 108 11.10 2.26 -1.49
N ASN A 109 12.15 1.69 -2.09
CA ASN A 109 12.32 1.65 -3.55
C ASN A 109 11.54 0.51 -4.21
N ASN A 110 10.94 -0.39 -3.43
CA ASN A 110 10.06 -1.45 -3.90
C ASN A 110 8.64 -1.34 -3.29
N PRO A 111 7.91 -0.23 -3.50
CA PRO A 111 6.61 0.00 -2.86
C PRO A 111 5.53 -1.02 -3.27
N CYS A 112 5.71 -1.68 -4.43
CA CYS A 112 4.79 -2.69 -4.93
C CYS A 112 5.13 -4.13 -4.50
N GLY A 113 6.12 -4.33 -3.62
CA GLY A 113 6.58 -5.66 -3.20
C GLY A 113 5.57 -6.48 -2.40
N GLY A 114 4.43 -5.90 -2.00
CA GLY A 114 3.40 -6.60 -1.21
C GLY A 114 3.95 -7.05 0.15
N LYS A 115 3.36 -8.10 0.74
CA LYS A 115 3.74 -8.63 2.07
C LYS A 115 5.24 -8.83 2.24
N GLU A 116 5.94 -9.32 1.22
CA GLU A 116 7.38 -9.60 1.25
C GLU A 116 8.25 -8.35 1.49
N ASN A 117 7.68 -7.16 1.31
CA ASN A 117 8.34 -5.88 1.57
C ASN A 117 7.86 -5.19 2.85
N TRP A 118 7.19 -5.90 3.75
CA TRP A 118 6.76 -5.37 5.05
C TRP A 118 7.06 -6.35 6.18
N ALA A 119 7.41 -5.82 7.35
CA ALA A 119 7.64 -6.62 8.56
C ALA A 119 7.39 -5.80 9.81
N ALA A 120 7.08 -6.46 10.94
CA ALA A 120 7.04 -5.78 12.23
C ALA A 120 8.38 -5.11 12.56
N SER A 121 8.34 -3.93 13.16
CA SER A 121 9.54 -3.24 13.65
C SER A 121 10.42 -4.15 14.52
N THR A 122 11.73 -3.96 14.41
CA THR A 122 12.74 -4.55 15.29
C THR A 122 13.29 -3.54 16.30
N ASN A 123 12.81 -2.29 16.29
CA ASN A 123 13.16 -1.30 17.29
C ASN A 123 12.59 -1.66 18.67
N SER A 124 13.38 -1.55 19.73
CA SER A 124 12.94 -1.84 21.11
C SER A 124 11.82 -0.92 21.62
N LYS A 125 11.64 0.26 21.00
CA LYS A 125 10.53 1.18 21.26
C LYS A 125 9.24 0.80 20.51
N GLY A 126 9.28 -0.26 19.69
CA GLY A 126 8.15 -0.76 18.93
C GLY A 126 7.94 -0.13 17.54
N GLY A 127 8.69 0.92 17.18
CA GLY A 127 8.62 1.54 15.87
C GLY A 127 9.68 2.62 15.68
N THR A 128 9.80 3.13 14.44
CA THR A 128 10.70 4.23 14.08
C THR A 128 9.98 5.43 13.46
N PRO A 129 8.92 5.99 14.08
CA PRO A 129 8.19 7.12 13.49
C PRO A 129 9.12 8.34 13.33
N GLY A 130 9.09 8.97 12.16
CA GLY A 130 9.94 10.10 11.78
C GLY A 130 11.36 9.70 11.33
N PHE A 131 11.70 8.41 11.37
CA PHE A 131 13.05 7.92 11.10
C PHE A 131 13.04 6.73 10.15
N LYS A 132 14.23 6.40 9.64
CA LYS A 132 14.45 5.21 8.81
C LYS A 132 13.96 3.94 9.53
N ASN A 133 13.18 3.14 8.82
CA ASN A 133 12.66 1.85 9.29
C ASN A 133 13.76 0.93 9.84
N SER A 134 13.45 0.28 10.96
CA SER A 134 14.36 -0.60 11.68
C SER A 134 14.78 -1.83 10.87
N ASN A 135 13.92 -2.29 9.96
CA ASN A 135 14.16 -3.43 9.08
C ASN A 135 14.67 -3.04 7.69
N PHE A 136 15.10 -1.78 7.52
CA PHE A 136 15.52 -1.28 6.22
C PHE A 136 16.63 -2.15 5.61
N ARG A 137 16.39 -2.62 4.39
CA ARG A 137 17.37 -3.29 3.54
C ARG A 137 16.87 -3.23 2.10
N GLN A 138 17.79 -3.31 1.14
CA GLN A 138 17.40 -3.44 -0.26
C GLN A 138 16.66 -4.77 -0.46
N ASN A 139 15.51 -4.71 -1.12
CA ASN A 139 14.63 -5.84 -1.39
C ASN A 139 14.08 -5.69 -2.81
N ALA A 140 14.97 -5.82 -3.79
CA ALA A 140 14.60 -5.66 -5.19
C ALA A 140 13.66 -6.78 -5.64
N ASN A 141 12.49 -6.41 -6.17
CA ASN A 141 11.56 -7.36 -6.79
C ASN A 141 12.03 -7.67 -8.22
N THR A 142 12.75 -8.77 -8.40
CA THR A 142 13.31 -9.17 -9.70
C THR A 142 12.45 -10.19 -10.44
N THR A 143 11.46 -10.79 -9.79
CA THR A 143 10.60 -11.80 -10.43
C THR A 143 9.37 -11.13 -11.05
N PRO A 144 8.97 -11.50 -12.29
CA PRO A 144 7.74 -10.97 -12.89
C PRO A 144 6.51 -11.51 -12.16
N PRO A 145 5.37 -10.79 -12.19
CA PRO A 145 4.09 -11.34 -11.72
C PRO A 145 3.72 -12.62 -12.48
N GLN A 146 3.23 -13.62 -11.75
CA GLN A 146 2.79 -14.89 -12.32
C GLN A 146 1.30 -15.09 -12.02
N PRO A 147 0.48 -15.54 -12.98
CA PRO A 147 -0.88 -15.94 -12.71
C PRO A 147 -0.87 -17.19 -11.80
N ILE A 148 -1.69 -17.17 -10.74
CA ILE A 148 -1.82 -18.28 -9.79
C ILE A 148 -3.18 -18.96 -9.86
N PHE A 149 -4.19 -18.24 -10.34
CA PHE A 149 -5.55 -18.74 -10.46
C PHE A 149 -6.31 -17.90 -11.49
N ALA A 150 -7.19 -18.51 -12.26
CA ALA A 150 -8.16 -17.83 -13.11
C ALA A 150 -9.54 -18.40 -12.83
N GLY A 151 -10.48 -17.53 -12.44
CA GLY A 151 -11.87 -17.90 -12.18
C GLY A 151 -12.82 -17.32 -13.23
N VAL A 152 -13.92 -18.01 -13.47
CA VAL A 152 -15.02 -17.48 -14.30
C VAL A 152 -15.81 -16.47 -13.47
N LEU A 153 -15.82 -15.21 -13.91
CA LEU A 153 -16.61 -14.14 -13.30
C LEU A 153 -18.00 -14.01 -13.95
N ALA A 154 -18.07 -14.26 -15.25
CA ALA A 154 -19.30 -14.32 -16.04
C ALA A 154 -19.06 -15.21 -17.28
N ALA A 155 -20.11 -15.44 -18.09
CA ALA A 155 -20.04 -16.34 -19.24
C ALA A 155 -18.90 -16.03 -20.23
N ASP A 156 -18.53 -14.76 -20.38
CA ASP A 156 -17.47 -14.26 -21.27
C ASP A 156 -16.34 -13.54 -20.51
N THR A 157 -16.25 -13.71 -19.19
CA THR A 157 -15.35 -12.89 -18.37
C THR A 157 -14.57 -13.75 -17.38
N LEU A 158 -13.24 -13.65 -17.43
CA LEU A 158 -12.33 -14.28 -16.47
C LEU A 158 -11.77 -13.25 -15.50
N LEU A 159 -11.58 -13.66 -14.25
CA LEU A 159 -10.80 -12.94 -13.25
C LEU A 159 -9.52 -13.71 -12.95
N VAL A 160 -8.38 -13.15 -13.37
CA VAL A 160 -7.06 -13.73 -13.18
C VAL A 160 -6.41 -13.13 -11.94
N TYR A 161 -5.92 -13.96 -11.04
CA TYR A 161 -5.19 -13.59 -9.83
C TYR A 161 -3.70 -13.82 -10.04
N PHE A 162 -2.89 -12.89 -9.56
CA PHE A 162 -1.43 -12.94 -9.62
C PHE A 162 -0.85 -13.12 -8.22
N ASN A 163 0.35 -13.71 -8.15
CA ASN A 163 1.09 -13.85 -6.89
C ASN A 163 1.60 -12.51 -6.31
N LYS A 164 1.56 -11.43 -7.08
CA LYS A 164 2.02 -10.09 -6.69
C LYS A 164 1.34 -9.01 -7.53
N LYS A 165 1.54 -7.75 -7.14
CA LYS A 165 1.06 -6.59 -7.89
C LYS A 165 1.61 -6.56 -9.31
N VAL A 166 0.75 -6.27 -10.27
CA VAL A 166 1.04 -6.12 -11.69
C VAL A 166 1.15 -4.63 -12.02
N ASN A 167 2.11 -4.27 -12.87
CA ASN A 167 2.23 -2.89 -13.34
C ASN A 167 1.11 -2.59 -14.34
N LYS A 168 0.19 -1.68 -13.98
CA LYS A 168 -0.95 -1.27 -14.81
C LYS A 168 -0.56 -0.86 -16.24
N ASN A 169 0.61 -0.23 -16.42
CA ASN A 169 1.08 0.25 -17.72
C ASN A 169 1.57 -0.88 -18.63
N THR A 170 1.68 -2.11 -18.09
CA THR A 170 2.16 -3.28 -18.83
C THR A 170 1.04 -4.24 -19.23
N ILE A 171 -0.20 -3.91 -18.86
CA ILE A 171 -1.39 -4.68 -19.20
C ILE A 171 -1.79 -4.38 -20.65
N SER A 172 -1.82 -5.43 -21.46
CA SER A 172 -2.29 -5.42 -22.84
C SER A 172 -2.88 -6.79 -23.16
N VAL A 173 -3.94 -6.83 -23.96
CA VAL A 173 -4.57 -8.08 -24.42
C VAL A 173 -3.57 -9.05 -25.04
N SER A 174 -2.58 -8.54 -25.79
CA SER A 174 -1.54 -9.35 -26.43
C SER A 174 -0.62 -10.12 -25.46
N ARG A 175 -0.69 -9.83 -24.16
CA ARG A 175 0.07 -10.54 -23.12
C ARG A 175 -0.71 -11.68 -22.49
N PHE A 176 -1.95 -11.91 -22.94
CA PHE A 176 -2.82 -12.97 -22.46
C PHE A 176 -3.18 -13.91 -23.60
N ASN A 177 -3.17 -15.20 -23.31
CA ASN A 177 -3.68 -16.23 -24.18
C ASN A 177 -4.47 -17.22 -23.32
N ILE A 178 -5.76 -17.36 -23.63
CA ILE A 178 -6.67 -18.30 -22.98
C ILE A 178 -6.63 -19.59 -23.80
N ASP A 179 -6.46 -20.71 -23.11
CA ASP A 179 -6.39 -22.03 -23.73
C ASP A 179 -7.76 -22.47 -24.30
N ASN A 180 -7.87 -23.75 -24.68
CA ASN A 180 -9.11 -24.33 -25.21
C ASN A 180 -9.66 -23.58 -26.44
N GLN A 181 -8.76 -23.05 -27.27
CA GLN A 181 -9.06 -22.33 -28.52
C GLN A 181 -9.83 -21.00 -28.32
N ILE A 182 -9.87 -20.47 -27.09
CA ILE A 182 -10.46 -19.14 -26.82
C ILE A 182 -9.54 -18.04 -27.34
N GLY A 183 -8.23 -18.15 -27.08
CA GLY A 183 -7.22 -17.25 -27.62
C GLY A 183 -7.10 -15.92 -26.85
N THR A 184 -6.88 -14.83 -27.58
CA THR A 184 -6.59 -13.51 -27.01
C THR A 184 -7.89 -12.81 -26.58
N PRO A 185 -7.98 -12.25 -25.35
CA PRO A 185 -9.16 -11.50 -24.92
C PRO A 185 -9.29 -10.18 -25.70
N LEU A 186 -10.50 -9.63 -25.75
CA LEU A 186 -10.78 -8.31 -26.33
C LEU A 186 -10.44 -7.17 -25.36
N TYR A 187 -10.51 -7.44 -24.06
CA TYR A 187 -10.23 -6.48 -22.99
C TYR A 187 -9.37 -7.11 -21.91
N ALA A 188 -8.46 -6.31 -21.35
CA ALA A 188 -7.67 -6.65 -20.18
C ALA A 188 -7.61 -5.45 -19.24
N THR A 189 -8.25 -5.56 -18.07
CA THR A 189 -8.38 -4.46 -17.11
C THR A 189 -7.84 -4.88 -15.76
N ILE A 190 -6.83 -4.17 -15.25
CA ILE A 190 -6.30 -4.40 -13.90
C ILE A 190 -7.29 -3.90 -12.84
N VAL A 191 -7.39 -4.62 -11.73
CA VAL A 191 -8.33 -4.31 -10.66
C VAL A 191 -7.64 -3.51 -9.55
N GLU A 192 -8.22 -2.36 -9.21
CA GLU A 192 -7.83 -1.57 -8.04
C GLU A 192 -8.45 -2.13 -6.74
N PRO A 193 -7.86 -1.84 -5.56
CA PRO A 193 -6.62 -1.07 -5.36
C PRO A 193 -5.37 -1.94 -5.31
N ASP A 194 -5.50 -3.26 -5.16
CA ASP A 194 -4.35 -4.15 -4.90
C ASP A 194 -3.49 -4.42 -6.14
N TRP A 195 -4.05 -4.26 -7.34
CA TRP A 195 -3.37 -4.50 -8.63
C TRP A 195 -2.82 -5.92 -8.77
N ASP A 196 -3.36 -6.89 -8.06
CA ASP A 196 -3.00 -8.30 -8.10
C ASP A 196 -3.98 -9.13 -8.96
N LYS A 197 -4.97 -8.47 -9.60
CA LYS A 197 -5.98 -9.12 -10.43
C LYS A 197 -6.16 -8.40 -11.76
N VAL A 198 -6.51 -9.18 -12.78
CA VAL A 198 -6.87 -8.68 -14.11
C VAL A 198 -8.17 -9.34 -14.56
N ILE A 199 -9.12 -8.51 -14.99
CA ILE A 199 -10.34 -8.96 -15.66
C ILE A 199 -10.03 -9.09 -17.15
N LEU A 200 -10.30 -10.26 -17.71
CA LEU A 200 -10.21 -10.55 -19.14
C LEU A 200 -11.62 -10.77 -19.68
N LYS A 201 -11.92 -10.19 -20.84
CA LYS A 201 -13.18 -10.37 -21.57
C LYS A 201 -12.90 -10.43 -23.06
#